data_AF-A0A800C5V5-F1
#
_entry.id   AF-A0A800C5V5-F1
#
_cell.length_a   1.000
_cell.length_b   1.000
_cell.length_c   1.000
_cell.angle_alpha   90.00
_cell.angle_beta   90.00
_cell.angle_gamma   90.00
#
_symmetry.space_group_name_H-M   'P 1'
#
loop_
_entity.id
_entity.type
_entity.pdbx_description
1 polymer ?
#
loop_
_entity_poly.entity_id
_entity_poly.type
_entity_poly.pdbx_seq_one_letter_code
_entity_poly.pdbx_strand_id
1 'polypeptide(L)'
;MPRKPIRYREGGFPPKVIDWEQLIPLIGPASAALARYDGTLAAVPNAAVMLSPLMTQEAVLSSRIEGTQATMAEVLEFEAGLVPDSFAADKIADIHEVLNYRKAMRRAVELLNDLPLCQRVMKEAHRILMEGVRGRGKAPGEYRRVPNWIGPAGCSIEEAKYVPISSEKLPRAMDRWERFIHANAPDKLAQL
;
A
#
# COMPACT_ATOMS: atom_id res chain seq x y z
N MET A 1 23.83 -24.94 6.25
CA MET A 1 22.97 -25.32 5.10
C MET A 1 22.14 -24.10 4.71
N PRO A 2 22.03 -23.74 3.41
CA PRO A 2 21.13 -22.66 3.00
C PRO A 2 19.70 -23.05 3.39
N ARG A 3 19.03 -22.14 4.10
CA ARG A 3 17.65 -22.37 4.57
C ARG A 3 16.75 -22.34 3.34
N LYS A 4 16.02 -23.44 3.08
CA LYS A 4 15.07 -23.50 1.95
C LYS A 4 14.08 -22.32 2.03
N PRO A 5 13.68 -21.74 0.88
CA PRO A 5 12.76 -20.62 0.84
C PRO A 5 11.40 -20.99 1.46
N ILE A 6 10.83 -20.08 2.25
CA ILE A 6 9.44 -20.22 2.70
C ILE A 6 8.54 -19.99 1.50
N ARG A 7 7.61 -20.92 1.24
CA ARG A 7 6.68 -20.80 0.11
C ARG A 7 5.29 -20.37 0.60
N TYR A 8 4.57 -19.64 -0.24
CA TYR A 8 3.17 -19.32 0.01
C TYR A 8 2.35 -20.59 0.32
N ARG A 9 1.59 -20.55 1.42
CA ARG A 9 0.74 -21.66 1.85
C ARG A 9 -0.59 -21.63 1.12
N GLU A 10 -0.72 -22.41 0.06
CA GLU A 10 -1.98 -22.55 -0.67
C GLU A 10 -3.10 -23.09 0.23
N GLY A 11 -4.29 -22.49 0.11
CA GLY A 11 -5.45 -22.83 0.96
C GLY A 11 -5.38 -22.33 2.40
N GLY A 12 -4.29 -21.65 2.81
CA GLY A 12 -4.14 -21.08 4.15
C GLY A 12 -4.91 -19.78 4.40
N PHE A 13 -5.41 -19.14 3.34
CA PHE A 13 -6.19 -17.90 3.38
C PHE A 13 -7.60 -18.12 2.79
N PRO A 14 -8.67 -17.60 3.41
CA PRO A 14 -8.67 -16.80 4.65
C PRO A 14 -8.33 -17.62 5.91
N PRO A 15 -7.84 -16.98 6.99
CA PRO A 15 -7.57 -17.68 8.23
C PRO A 15 -8.86 -18.29 8.78
N LYS A 16 -8.81 -19.59 9.09
CA LYS A 16 -9.96 -20.33 9.65
C LYS A 16 -10.18 -20.06 11.14
N VAL A 17 -9.10 -19.73 11.84
CA VAL A 17 -9.08 -19.47 13.28
C VAL A 17 -8.32 -18.17 13.47
N ILE A 18 -8.95 -17.22 14.15
CA ILE A 18 -8.35 -15.97 14.60
C ILE A 18 -8.29 -16.05 16.12
N ASP A 19 -7.14 -15.73 16.70
CA ASP A 19 -6.96 -15.69 18.15
C ASP A 19 -7.56 -14.38 18.70
N TRP A 20 -8.86 -14.41 18.95
CA TRP A 20 -9.59 -13.24 19.43
C TRP A 20 -9.17 -12.83 20.84
N GLU A 21 -8.76 -13.76 21.68
CA GLU A 21 -8.31 -13.45 23.05
C GLU A 21 -7.07 -12.56 23.04
N GLN A 22 -6.14 -12.80 22.11
CA GLN A 22 -4.97 -11.94 21.94
C GLN A 22 -5.30 -10.59 21.28
N LEU A 23 -6.31 -10.53 20.42
CA LEU A 23 -6.64 -9.31 19.66
C LEU A 23 -7.58 -8.35 20.40
N ILE A 24 -8.53 -8.86 21.19
CA ILE A 24 -9.53 -8.03 21.89
C ILE A 24 -8.90 -6.89 22.71
N PRO A 25 -7.82 -7.11 23.50
CA PRO A 25 -7.16 -6.04 24.25
C PRO A 25 -6.54 -4.94 23.37
N LEU A 26 -6.26 -5.23 22.10
CA LEU A 26 -5.68 -4.30 21.13
C LEU A 26 -6.75 -3.57 20.31
N ILE A 27 -7.86 -4.24 19.99
CA ILE A 27 -8.96 -3.69 19.19
C ILE A 27 -9.59 -2.49 19.91
N GLY A 28 -9.91 -2.61 21.20
CA GLY A 28 -10.56 -1.53 21.96
C GLY A 28 -9.79 -0.20 21.91
N PRO A 29 -8.49 -0.19 22.27
CA PRO A 29 -7.64 1.00 22.16
C PRO A 29 -7.50 1.53 20.73
N ALA A 30 -7.37 0.65 19.73
CA ALA A 30 -7.23 1.04 18.32
C ALA A 30 -8.51 1.72 17.80
N SER A 31 -9.68 1.11 18.02
CA SER A 31 -10.98 1.69 17.65
C SER A 31 -11.22 3.01 18.37
N ALA A 32 -10.86 3.11 19.66
CA ALA A 32 -10.98 4.36 20.40
C ALA A 32 -10.06 5.47 19.86
N ALA A 33 -8.86 5.13 19.40
CA ALA A 33 -7.95 6.09 18.77
C ALA A 33 -8.51 6.60 17.43
N LEU A 34 -9.04 5.69 16.59
CA LEU A 34 -9.70 6.06 15.34
C LEU A 34 -10.94 6.92 15.57
N ALA A 35 -11.79 6.58 16.54
CA ALA A 35 -12.97 7.37 16.88
C ALA A 35 -12.60 8.78 17.39
N ARG A 36 -11.53 8.90 18.21
CA ARG A 36 -11.03 10.22 18.63
C ARG A 36 -10.50 11.03 17.45
N TYR A 37 -9.80 10.40 16.52
CA TYR A 37 -9.34 11.05 15.29
C TYR A 37 -10.51 11.57 14.46
N ASP A 38 -11.50 10.72 14.19
CA ASP A 38 -12.71 11.07 13.42
C ASP A 38 -13.50 12.21 14.09
N GLY A 39 -13.72 12.10 15.41
CA GLY A 39 -14.39 13.16 16.19
C GLY A 39 -13.63 14.49 16.20
N THR A 40 -12.30 14.45 16.21
CA THR A 40 -11.47 15.67 16.13
C THR A 40 -11.61 16.33 14.76
N LEU A 41 -11.56 15.55 13.68
CA LEU A 41 -11.70 16.07 12.31
C LEU A 41 -13.08 16.65 12.05
N ALA A 42 -14.14 16.04 12.59
CA ALA A 42 -15.51 16.54 12.43
C ALA A 42 -15.72 17.93 13.03
N ALA A 43 -14.91 18.33 14.01
CA ALA A 43 -14.94 19.65 14.62
C ALA A 43 -14.16 20.72 13.83
N VAL A 44 -13.33 20.33 12.85
CA VAL A 44 -12.49 21.26 12.08
C VAL A 44 -13.29 21.80 10.88
N PRO A 45 -13.43 23.14 10.72
CA PRO A 45 -14.21 23.73 9.63
C PRO A 45 -13.76 23.31 8.23
N ASN A 46 -12.46 23.06 8.05
CA ASN A 46 -11.90 22.52 6.82
C ASN A 46 -10.79 21.52 7.14
N ALA A 47 -11.17 20.26 7.39
CA ALA A 47 -10.25 19.17 7.69
C ALA A 47 -9.19 18.97 6.60
N ALA A 48 -9.48 19.29 5.33
CA ALA A 48 -8.55 19.10 4.22
C ALA A 48 -7.24 19.88 4.40
N VAL A 49 -7.27 21.04 5.07
CA VAL A 49 -6.07 21.84 5.37
C VAL A 49 -5.11 21.08 6.29
N MET A 50 -5.63 20.35 7.27
CA MET A 50 -4.82 19.52 8.17
C MET A 50 -4.42 18.19 7.53
N LEU A 51 -5.30 17.58 6.74
CA LEU A 51 -5.07 16.26 6.15
C LEU A 51 -4.04 16.30 5.02
N SER A 52 -4.00 17.38 4.24
CA SER A 52 -3.07 17.49 3.11
C SER A 52 -1.59 17.25 3.48
N PRO A 53 -0.99 17.96 4.47
CA PRO A 53 0.40 17.70 4.87
C PRO A 53 0.59 16.30 5.48
N LEU A 54 -0.39 15.77 6.21
CA LEU A 54 -0.32 14.41 6.76
C LEU A 54 -0.31 13.34 5.67
N MET A 55 -1.11 13.51 4.61
CA MET A 55 -1.09 12.64 3.43
C MET A 55 0.26 12.70 2.71
N THR A 56 0.88 13.88 2.61
CA THR A 56 2.23 14.00 2.03
C THR A 56 3.26 13.31 2.91
N GLN A 57 3.18 13.48 4.23
CA GLN A 57 4.08 12.83 5.17
C GLN A 57 3.95 11.30 5.09
N GLU A 58 2.72 10.77 5.05
CA GLU A 58 2.47 9.33 4.89
C GLU A 58 3.03 8.81 3.57
N ALA A 59 2.83 9.53 2.46
CA ALA A 59 3.39 9.16 1.17
C ALA A 59 4.93 9.10 1.20
N VAL A 60 5.59 10.09 1.83
CA VAL A 60 7.05 10.09 2.01
C VAL A 60 7.51 8.92 2.85
N LEU A 61 6.82 8.63 3.96
CA LEU A 61 7.19 7.54 4.87
C LEU A 61 6.99 6.17 4.20
N SER A 62 5.86 5.97 3.51
CA SER A 62 5.57 4.73 2.79
C SER A 62 6.56 4.50 1.64
N SER A 63 6.86 5.52 0.84
CA SER A 63 7.83 5.41 -0.26
C SER A 63 9.26 5.17 0.26
N ARG A 64 9.62 5.69 1.43
CA ARG A 64 10.93 5.43 2.04
C ARG A 64 11.17 3.96 2.35
N ILE A 65 10.12 3.21 2.71
CA ILE A 65 10.20 1.76 2.94
C ILE A 65 10.62 1.04 1.64
N GLU A 66 10.18 1.55 0.49
CA GLU A 66 10.52 1.03 -0.85
C GLU A 66 11.87 1.55 -1.38
N GLY A 67 12.56 2.39 -0.61
CA GLY A 67 13.91 2.89 -0.90
C GLY A 67 13.98 4.32 -1.45
N THR A 68 12.84 4.98 -1.64
CA THR A 68 12.76 6.37 -2.10
C THR A 68 13.46 7.32 -1.11
N GLN A 69 14.28 8.25 -1.62
CA GLN A 69 15.00 9.25 -0.84
C GLN A 69 14.42 10.65 -1.07
N ALA A 70 13.27 10.94 -0.46
CA ALA A 70 12.66 12.27 -0.48
C ALA A 70 12.22 12.70 0.93
N THR A 71 12.23 14.00 1.17
CA THR A 71 11.67 14.65 2.35
C THR A 71 10.36 15.36 2.01
N MET A 72 9.53 15.63 3.02
CA MET A 72 8.30 16.39 2.82
C MET A 72 8.58 17.81 2.29
N ALA A 73 9.66 18.45 2.77
CA ALA A 73 10.05 19.78 2.32
C ALA A 73 10.39 19.78 0.82
N GLU A 74 11.25 18.86 0.37
CA GLU A 74 11.62 18.74 -1.05
C GLU A 74 10.39 18.48 -1.95
N VAL A 75 9.43 17.67 -1.48
CA VAL A 75 8.19 17.40 -2.22
C VAL A 75 7.32 18.66 -2.33
N LEU A 76 7.20 19.43 -1.26
CA LEU A 76 6.43 20.67 -1.23
C LEU A 76 7.10 21.79 -2.06
N GLU A 77 8.43 21.91 -2.01
CA GLU A 77 9.21 22.82 -2.85
C GLU A 77 8.97 22.51 -4.33
N PHE A 78 9.07 21.24 -4.70
CA PHE A 78 8.82 20.78 -6.06
C PHE A 78 7.40 21.12 -6.54
N GLU A 79 6.38 20.89 -5.71
CA GLU A 79 4.99 21.26 -6.03
C GLU A 79 4.79 22.77 -6.18
N ALA A 80 5.56 23.57 -5.43
CA ALA A 80 5.54 25.03 -5.54
C ALA A 80 6.26 25.55 -6.81
N GLY A 81 6.76 24.66 -7.67
CA GLY A 81 7.57 25.02 -8.84
C GLY A 81 8.99 25.47 -8.49
N LEU A 82 9.38 25.32 -7.23
CA LEU A 82 10.73 25.53 -6.76
C LEU A 82 11.47 24.22 -6.98
N VAL A 83 12.06 24.05 -8.16
CA VAL A 83 12.98 22.93 -8.43
C VAL A 83 14.38 23.47 -8.23
N PRO A 84 15.03 23.23 -7.07
CA PRO A 84 16.39 23.70 -6.86
C PRO A 84 17.31 23.11 -7.92
N ASP A 85 18.27 23.89 -8.42
CA ASP A 85 19.29 23.41 -9.37
C ASP A 85 20.09 22.21 -8.82
N SER A 86 20.07 22.01 -7.49
CA SER A 86 20.68 20.89 -6.79
C SER A 86 19.91 19.56 -6.90
N PHE A 87 18.68 19.55 -7.43
CA PHE A 87 17.93 18.31 -7.57
C PHE A 87 18.46 17.48 -8.73
N ALA A 88 19.22 16.44 -8.38
CA ALA A 88 19.62 15.42 -9.34
C ALA A 88 18.41 14.68 -9.93
N ALA A 89 18.56 14.10 -11.12
CA ALA A 89 17.48 13.38 -11.80
C ALA A 89 16.86 12.25 -10.93
N ASP A 90 17.67 11.54 -10.15
CA ASP A 90 17.19 10.48 -9.25
C ASP A 90 16.32 11.02 -8.12
N LYS A 91 16.64 12.21 -7.59
CA LYS A 91 15.82 12.89 -6.57
C LYS A 91 14.46 13.29 -7.15
N ILE A 92 14.44 13.79 -8.38
CA ILE A 92 13.19 14.15 -9.07
C ILE A 92 12.34 12.89 -9.29
N ALA A 93 12.95 11.78 -9.70
CA ALA A 93 12.25 10.50 -9.84
C ALA A 93 11.66 10.01 -8.51
N ASP A 94 12.42 10.13 -7.42
CA ASP A 94 11.95 9.81 -6.06
C ASP A 94 10.76 10.68 -5.63
N ILE A 95 10.80 11.98 -5.91
CA ILE A 95 9.69 12.91 -5.65
C ILE A 95 8.46 12.50 -6.46
N HIS A 96 8.62 12.14 -7.74
CA HIS A 96 7.51 11.68 -8.56
C HIS A 96 6.83 10.41 -8.01
N GLU A 97 7.57 9.49 -7.39
CA GLU A 97 6.97 8.33 -6.73
C GLU A 97 6.10 8.72 -5.54
N VAL A 98 6.53 9.70 -4.74
CA VAL A 98 5.73 10.25 -3.63
C VAL A 98 4.46 10.95 -4.16
N LEU A 99 4.59 11.73 -5.25
CA LEU A 99 3.45 12.39 -5.88
C LEU A 99 2.45 11.38 -6.47
N ASN A 100 2.94 10.31 -7.09
CA ASN A 100 2.10 9.21 -7.58
C ASN A 100 1.38 8.51 -6.44
N TYR A 101 2.03 8.28 -5.30
CA TYR A 101 1.38 7.72 -4.11
C TYR A 101 0.19 8.58 -3.66
N ARG A 102 0.38 9.90 -3.54
CA ARG A 102 -0.70 10.82 -3.17
C ARG A 102 -1.85 10.80 -4.17
N LYS A 103 -1.52 10.81 -5.47
CA LYS A 103 -2.51 10.73 -6.55
C LYS A 103 -3.28 9.40 -6.50
N ALA A 104 -2.59 8.28 -6.29
CA ALA A 104 -3.19 6.96 -6.18
C ALA A 104 -4.13 6.85 -4.97
N MET A 105 -3.71 7.36 -3.82
CA MET A 105 -4.54 7.39 -2.60
C MET A 105 -5.79 8.24 -2.79
N ARG A 106 -5.65 9.46 -3.32
CA ARG A 106 -6.80 10.32 -3.61
C ARG A 106 -7.77 9.63 -4.57
N ARG A 107 -7.26 9.03 -5.65
CA ARG A 107 -8.08 8.32 -6.62
C ARG A 107 -8.78 7.12 -6.02
N ALA A 108 -8.11 6.36 -5.15
CA ALA A 108 -8.71 5.23 -4.47
C ALA A 108 -9.88 5.67 -3.58
N VAL A 109 -9.71 6.73 -2.79
CA VAL A 109 -10.78 7.31 -1.96
C VAL A 109 -11.95 7.80 -2.81
N GLU A 110 -11.69 8.49 -3.92
CA GLU A 110 -12.74 8.91 -4.86
C GLU A 110 -13.55 7.74 -5.41
N LEU A 111 -12.87 6.66 -5.83
CA LEU A 111 -13.53 5.46 -6.33
C LEU A 111 -14.39 4.76 -5.29
N LEU A 112 -14.03 4.87 -4.00
CA LEU A 112 -14.79 4.26 -2.91
C LEU A 112 -16.15 4.92 -2.67
N ASN A 113 -16.42 6.07 -3.29
CA ASN A 113 -17.77 6.67 -3.29
C ASN A 113 -18.76 5.86 -4.14
N ASP A 114 -18.28 5.19 -5.19
CA ASP A 114 -19.13 4.46 -6.15
C ASP A 114 -18.91 2.94 -6.11
N LEU A 115 -17.79 2.48 -5.54
CA LEU A 115 -17.38 1.08 -5.53
C LEU A 115 -17.01 0.65 -4.10
N PRO A 116 -17.30 -0.60 -3.72
CA PRO A 116 -16.67 -1.15 -2.53
C PRO A 116 -15.15 -1.29 -2.75
N LEU A 117 -14.39 -1.44 -1.66
CA LEU A 117 -12.96 -1.80 -1.75
C LEU A 117 -12.83 -3.12 -2.50
N CYS A 118 -12.32 -3.09 -3.73
CA CYS A 118 -12.27 -4.24 -4.61
C CYS A 118 -11.00 -4.23 -5.46
N GLN A 119 -10.79 -5.28 -6.24
CA GLN A 119 -9.65 -5.40 -7.15
C GLN A 119 -9.56 -4.25 -8.16
N ARG A 120 -10.68 -3.66 -8.59
CA ARG A 120 -10.68 -2.50 -9.48
C ARG A 120 -10.02 -1.28 -8.84
N VAL A 121 -10.33 -0.99 -7.57
CA VAL A 121 -9.75 0.12 -6.81
C VAL A 121 -8.23 -0.10 -6.66
N MET A 122 -7.82 -1.30 -6.26
CA MET A 122 -6.39 -1.62 -6.11
C MET A 122 -5.62 -1.56 -7.42
N LYS A 123 -6.19 -2.09 -8.51
CA LYS A 123 -5.57 -2.04 -9.84
C LYS A 123 -5.43 -0.60 -10.31
N GLU A 124 -6.45 0.24 -10.12
CA GLU A 124 -6.34 1.65 -10.49
C GLU A 124 -5.27 2.39 -9.66
N ALA A 125 -5.22 2.16 -8.35
CA ALA A 125 -4.18 2.72 -7.49
C ALA A 125 -2.78 2.26 -7.96
N HIS A 126 -2.60 0.97 -8.25
CA HIS A 126 -1.35 0.42 -8.77
C HIS A 126 -0.97 1.03 -10.13
N ARG A 127 -1.93 1.25 -11.02
CA ARG A 127 -1.69 1.89 -12.33
C ARG A 127 -1.08 3.28 -12.14
N ILE A 128 -1.66 4.08 -11.26
CA ILE A 128 -1.21 5.44 -10.95
C ILE A 128 0.15 5.44 -10.26
N LEU A 129 0.36 4.54 -9.28
CA LEU A 129 1.65 4.40 -8.58
C LEU A 129 2.81 4.22 -9.56
N MET A 130 2.59 3.48 -10.64
CA MET A 130 3.63 3.14 -11.62
C MET A 130 3.77 4.14 -12.79
N GLU A 131 3.00 5.24 -12.81
CA GLU A 131 3.05 6.22 -13.91
C GLU A 131 4.40 6.96 -13.96
N GLY A 132 5.18 6.75 -15.02
CA GLY A 132 6.40 7.55 -15.27
C GLY A 132 7.57 7.28 -14.32
N VAL A 133 7.45 6.33 -13.39
CA VAL A 133 8.46 6.04 -12.35
C VAL A 133 9.12 4.67 -12.52
N ARG A 134 10.02 4.33 -11.59
CA ARG A 134 10.64 2.99 -11.56
C ARG A 134 9.52 1.95 -11.41
N GLY A 135 9.58 0.90 -12.23
CA GLY A 135 8.52 -0.11 -12.26
C GLY A 135 7.39 0.14 -13.27
N ARG A 136 7.41 1.24 -14.04
CA ARG A 136 6.42 1.49 -15.13
C ARG A 136 6.23 0.33 -16.13
N GLY A 137 7.23 -0.54 -16.29
CA GLY A 137 7.17 -1.73 -17.15
C GLY A 137 6.61 -2.98 -16.46
N LYS A 138 6.28 -2.93 -15.16
CA LYS A 138 5.83 -4.08 -14.35
C LYS A 138 4.31 -4.27 -14.39
N ALA A 139 3.72 -4.14 -15.57
CA ALA A 139 2.28 -4.26 -15.82
C ALA A 139 1.42 -3.35 -14.91
N PRO A 140 1.51 -2.01 -15.05
CA PRO A 140 0.68 -1.06 -14.29
C PRO A 140 -0.80 -1.42 -14.37
N GLY A 141 -1.46 -1.47 -13.21
CA GLY A 141 -2.87 -1.84 -13.10
C GLY A 141 -3.21 -3.30 -13.36
N GLU A 142 -2.23 -4.17 -13.55
CA GLU A 142 -2.44 -5.60 -13.77
C GLU A 142 -1.66 -6.47 -12.78
N TYR A 143 -2.14 -7.69 -12.62
CA TYR A 143 -1.38 -8.70 -11.88
C TYR A 143 -0.19 -9.18 -12.69
N ARG A 144 0.94 -9.40 -12.00
CA ARG A 144 2.15 -9.92 -12.65
C ARG A 144 1.86 -11.25 -13.35
N ARG A 145 2.45 -11.39 -14.53
CA ARG A 145 2.41 -12.64 -15.32
C ARG A 145 3.66 -13.48 -15.14
N VAL A 146 4.72 -12.88 -14.63
CA VAL A 146 6.01 -13.53 -14.37
C VAL A 146 6.15 -13.96 -12.91
N PRO A 147 6.99 -14.97 -12.61
CA PRO A 147 7.40 -15.30 -11.25
C PRO A 147 8.04 -14.11 -10.52
N ASN A 148 7.90 -14.07 -9.20
CA ASN A 148 8.55 -13.11 -8.32
C ASN A 148 8.94 -13.82 -7.02
N TRP A 149 9.97 -13.32 -6.33
CA TRP A 149 10.42 -13.81 -5.02
C TRP A 149 10.97 -12.66 -4.18
N ILE A 150 10.99 -12.84 -2.86
CA ILE A 150 11.49 -11.86 -1.89
C ILE A 150 12.80 -12.38 -1.32
N GLY A 151 13.87 -11.62 -1.50
CA GLY A 151 15.22 -11.96 -1.06
C GLY A 151 16.20 -10.83 -1.34
N PRO A 152 17.51 -11.03 -1.05
CA PRO A 152 18.55 -10.10 -1.44
C PRO A 152 18.49 -9.79 -2.95
N ALA A 153 18.91 -8.58 -3.34
CA ALA A 153 18.91 -8.17 -4.74
C ALA A 153 19.72 -9.15 -5.59
N GLY A 154 19.12 -9.62 -6.70
CA GLY A 154 19.76 -10.56 -7.63
C GLY A 154 19.83 -12.01 -7.17
N CYS A 155 19.28 -12.38 -6.01
CA CYS A 155 19.31 -13.77 -5.55
C CYS A 155 18.48 -14.68 -6.45
N SER A 156 18.83 -15.96 -6.51
CA SER A 156 18.00 -16.97 -7.17
C SER A 156 16.74 -17.27 -6.35
N ILE A 157 15.80 -18.01 -6.94
CA ILE A 157 14.59 -18.46 -6.22
C ILE A 157 14.93 -19.46 -5.10
N GLU A 158 16.01 -20.23 -5.25
CA GLU A 158 16.51 -21.18 -4.26
C GLU A 158 17.09 -20.49 -3.02
N GLU A 159 17.58 -19.27 -3.19
CA GLU A 159 18.17 -18.43 -2.15
C GLU A 159 17.17 -17.41 -1.56
N ALA A 160 15.95 -17.37 -2.09
CA ALA A 160 14.93 -16.44 -1.65
C ALA A 160 14.54 -16.66 -0.18
N LYS A 161 14.19 -15.58 0.51
CA LYS A 161 13.58 -15.66 1.86
C LYS A 161 12.14 -16.16 1.76
N TYR A 162 11.42 -15.70 0.75
CA TYR A 162 10.03 -16.04 0.54
C TYR A 162 9.66 -16.11 -0.94
N VAL A 163 8.87 -17.10 -1.32
CA VAL A 163 8.31 -17.27 -2.67
C VAL A 163 6.79 -17.13 -2.59
N PRO A 164 6.22 -16.01 -3.09
CA PRO A 164 4.77 -15.79 -3.16
C PRO A 164 4.05 -16.82 -4.04
N ILE A 165 2.71 -16.76 -4.04
CA ILE A 165 1.87 -17.57 -4.92
C ILE A 165 2.29 -17.42 -6.41
N SER A 166 2.17 -18.45 -7.24
CA SER A 166 2.51 -18.32 -8.67
C SER A 166 1.62 -17.28 -9.38
N SER A 167 2.14 -16.66 -10.45
CA SER A 167 1.40 -15.65 -11.23
C SER A 167 0.09 -16.20 -11.79
N GLU A 168 0.08 -17.46 -12.24
CA GLU A 168 -1.11 -18.14 -12.76
C GLU A 168 -2.25 -18.27 -11.73
N LYS A 169 -1.89 -18.45 -10.45
CA LYS A 169 -2.86 -18.64 -9.36
C LYS A 169 -3.25 -17.32 -8.69
N LEU A 170 -2.54 -16.22 -8.98
CA LEU A 170 -2.73 -14.92 -8.36
C LEU A 170 -4.15 -14.36 -8.57
N PRO A 171 -4.76 -14.40 -9.78
CA PRO A 171 -6.13 -13.91 -9.97
C PRO A 171 -7.13 -14.59 -9.03
N ARG A 172 -7.13 -15.93 -8.98
CA ARG A 172 -8.01 -16.68 -8.07
C ARG A 172 -7.74 -16.42 -6.59
N ALA A 173 -6.51 -16.05 -6.23
CA ALA A 173 -6.19 -15.67 -4.86
C ALA A 173 -6.73 -14.29 -4.50
N MET A 174 -6.67 -13.34 -5.44
CA MET A 174 -7.25 -12.01 -5.26
C MET A 174 -8.78 -12.05 -5.22
N ASP A 175 -9.42 -12.96 -5.97
CA ASP A 175 -10.86 -13.22 -5.83
C ASP A 175 -11.22 -13.72 -4.41
N ARG A 176 -10.36 -14.54 -3.80
CA ARG A 176 -10.56 -15.01 -2.41
C ARG A 176 -10.36 -13.87 -1.42
N TRP A 177 -9.37 -13.01 -1.63
CA TRP A 177 -9.16 -11.81 -0.82
C TRP A 177 -10.36 -10.86 -0.89
N GLU A 178 -10.87 -10.57 -2.08
CA GLU A 178 -12.00 -9.66 -2.26
C GLU A 178 -13.28 -10.20 -1.58
N ARG A 179 -13.55 -11.51 -1.73
CA ARG A 179 -14.64 -12.16 -0.98
C ARG A 179 -14.42 -12.09 0.54
N PHE A 180 -13.18 -12.22 1.00
CA PHE A 180 -12.88 -12.21 2.43
C PHE A 180 -13.12 -10.85 3.06
N ILE A 181 -12.67 -9.74 2.44
CA ILE A 181 -12.83 -8.39 3.02
C ILE A 181 -14.31 -7.95 3.13
N HIS A 182 -15.18 -8.52 2.30
CA HIS A 182 -16.62 -8.29 2.32
C HIS A 182 -17.40 -9.31 3.16
N ALA A 183 -16.75 -10.37 3.62
CA ALA A 183 -17.41 -11.32 4.52
C ALA A 183 -17.73 -10.67 5.86
N ASN A 184 -18.75 -11.21 6.54
CA ASN A 184 -19.03 -10.86 7.92
C ASN A 184 -17.83 -11.28 8.80
N ALA A 185 -17.35 -10.35 9.61
CA ALA A 185 -16.31 -10.59 10.59
C ALA A 185 -16.71 -9.98 11.93
N PRO A 186 -16.26 -10.55 13.07
CA PRO A 186 -16.52 -9.98 14.39
C PRO A 186 -16.01 -8.55 14.55
N ASP A 187 -14.90 -8.18 13.89
CA ASP A 187 -14.33 -6.83 13.90
C ASP A 187 -13.63 -6.52 12.57
N LYS A 188 -13.73 -5.27 12.11
CA LYS A 188 -13.17 -4.83 10.83
C LYS A 188 -11.67 -4.53 10.88
N LEU A 189 -11.13 -4.06 12.00
CA LEU A 189 -9.69 -3.79 12.16
C LEU A 189 -8.89 -5.10 12.27
N ALA A 190 -9.50 -6.15 12.81
CA ALA A 190 -8.89 -7.47 12.80
C ALA A 190 -8.97 -8.16 11.42
N GLN A 191 -9.93 -7.74 10.56
CA GLN A 191 -10.16 -8.33 9.24
C GLN A 191 -9.33 -7.67 8.14
N LEU A 192 -9.19 -6.33 8.17
CA LEU A 192 -8.53 -5.50 7.16
C LEU A 192 -7.12 -5.08 7.61
#